data_AF-A0A2M7X1T6-F1
#
_entry.id   AF-A0A2M7X1T6-F1
#
_cell.length_a   1.000
_cell.length_b   1.000
_cell.length_c   1.000
_cell.angle_alpha   90.00
_cell.angle_beta   90.00
_cell.angle_gamma   90.00
#
_symmetry.space_group_name_H-M   'P 1'
#
loop_
_entity.id
_entity.type
_entity.pdbx_description
1 polymer ?
#
loop_
_entity_poly.entity_id
_entity_poly.type
_entity_poly.pdbx_seq_one_letter_code
_entity_poly.pdbx_strand_id
1 'polypeptide(L)' 'MHAVVTHATVPVGRIKSFGAFGPKYEVGRPLWELDDGDWMVEISMVETGETTEYRLSRVNDDPEAR' A
#
# COMPACT_ATOMS: atom_id res chain seq x y z
N MET A 1 -18.12 -14.47 -19.00
CA MET A 1 -18.42 -13.82 -17.71
C MET A 1 -17.17 -13.07 -17.29
N HIS A 2 -17.03 -11.83 -17.75
CA HIS A 2 -15.93 -10.96 -17.34
C HIS A 2 -16.25 -10.46 -15.95
N ALA A 3 -15.53 -10.95 -14.94
CA ALA A 3 -15.58 -10.35 -13.62
C ALA A 3 -15.09 -8.91 -13.77
N VAL A 4 -15.94 -7.96 -13.43
CA VAL A 4 -15.54 -6.57 -13.28
C VAL A 4 -14.64 -6.56 -12.05
N VAL A 5 -13.32 -6.62 -12.27
CA VAL A 5 -12.34 -6.38 -11.21
C VAL A 5 -12.52 -4.91 -10.86
N THR A 6 -13.24 -4.64 -9.77
CA THR A 6 -13.24 -3.32 -9.14
C THR A 6 -11.78 -3.05 -8.82
N HIS A 7 -11.12 -2.20 -9.62
CA HIS A 7 -9.77 -1.72 -9.33
C HIS A 7 -9.76 -1.33 -7.85
N ALA A 8 -9.06 -2.09 -7.01
CA ALA A 8 -8.81 -1.67 -5.65
C ALA A 8 -8.08 -0.33 -5.80
N THR A 9 -8.78 0.78 -5.49
CA THR A 9 -8.20 2.11 -5.61
C THR A 9 -7.08 2.19 -4.58
N VAL A 10 -5.85 2.01 -5.05
CA VAL A 10 -4.65 2.20 -4.24
C VAL A 10 -4.74 3.59 -3.62
N PRO A 11 -4.61 3.71 -2.28
CA PRO A 11 -4.77 4.99 -1.59
C PRO A 11 -3.50 5.86 -1.72
N VAL A 12 -3.10 6.18 -2.95
CA VAL A 12 -1.88 6.95 -3.26
C VAL A 12 -1.87 8.27 -2.50
N GLY A 13 -0.72 8.61 -1.92
CA GLY A 13 -0.48 9.82 -1.12
C GLY A 13 -0.95 9.74 0.32
N ARG A 14 -1.56 8.61 0.75
CA ARG A 14 -1.95 8.43 2.16
C ARG A 14 -0.75 8.03 2.99
N ILE A 15 -0.67 8.61 4.20
CA ILE A 15 0.37 8.25 5.17
C ILE A 15 -0.22 7.23 6.16
N LYS A 16 0.39 6.05 6.17
CA LYS A 16 0.02 4.93 7.03
C LYS A 16 1.16 4.57 7.97
N SER A 17 0.88 3.69 8.92
CA SER A 17 1.85 3.22 9.91
C SER A 17 1.86 1.71 9.94
N PHE A 18 3.04 1.10 10.07
CA PHE A 18 3.13 -0.35 10.27
C PHE A 18 2.59 -0.73 11.65
N GLY A 19 1.32 -1.12 11.71
CA GLY A 19 0.59 -1.22 12.97
C GLY A 19 0.54 0.09 13.77
N ALA A 20 0.10 0.01 15.02
CA ALA A 20 -0.22 1.19 15.84
C ALA A 20 1.00 2.03 16.29
N PHE A 21 2.21 1.45 16.28
CA PHE A 21 3.42 2.08 16.82
C PHE A 21 4.64 1.95 15.90
N GLY A 22 4.46 1.43 14.69
CA GLY A 22 5.59 1.21 13.77
C GLY A 22 5.95 2.47 12.97
N PRO A 23 6.96 2.33 12.08
CA PRO A 23 7.36 3.40 11.18
C PRO A 23 6.22 3.83 10.27
N LYS A 24 6.23 5.12 9.92
CA LYS A 24 5.27 5.73 8.99
C LYS A 24 5.77 5.62 7.56
N TYR A 25 4.84 5.40 6.64
CA TYR A 25 5.14 5.38 5.21
C TYR A 25 4.04 6.08 4.41
N GLU A 26 4.40 6.67 3.29
CA GLU A 26 3.48 7.18 2.28
C GLU A 26 3.22 6.11 1.23
N VAL A 27 1.95 5.93 0.86
CA VAL A 27 1.53 5.00 -0.19
C VAL A 27 1.82 5.62 -1.55
N GLY A 28 2.64 4.94 -2.35
CA GLY A 28 2.96 5.30 -3.73
C GLY A 28 2.04 4.63 -4.75
N ARG A 29 2.51 4.55 -5.99
CA ARG A 29 1.75 4.00 -7.12
C ARG A 29 1.66 2.45 -7.08
N PRO A 30 0.61 1.85 -7.68
CA PRO A 30 0.62 0.42 -8.00
C PRO A 30 1.79 0.07 -8.93
N LEU A 31 2.36 -1.11 -8.73
CA LEU A 31 3.46 -1.64 -9.53
C LEU A 31 2.99 -2.80 -10.42
N TRP A 32 2.61 -3.94 -9.84
CA TRP A 32 2.08 -5.10 -10.57
C TRP A 32 1.11 -5.92 -9.71
N GLU A 33 0.22 -6.64 -10.39
CA GLU A 33 -0.67 -7.63 -9.78
C GLU A 33 0.10 -8.91 -9.45
N LEU A 34 -0.26 -9.57 -8.35
CA LEU A 34 0.27 -10.84 -7.92
C LEU A 34 -0.66 -11.99 -8.35
N ASP A 35 -0.13 -13.21 -8.42
CA ASP A 35 -0.87 -14.41 -8.86
C ASP A 35 -2.10 -14.73 -7.97
N ASP A 36 -2.15 -14.20 -6.75
CA ASP A 36 -3.25 -14.35 -5.79
C ASP A 36 -4.32 -13.25 -5.90
N GLY A 37 -4.20 -12.34 -6.87
CA GLY A 37 -5.11 -11.20 -7.07
C GLY A 37 -4.84 -10.02 -6.13
N ASP A 38 -3.78 -10.06 -5.32
CA ASP A 38 -3.28 -8.90 -4.58
C ASP A 38 -2.42 -8.00 -5.48
N TRP A 39 -2.04 -6.83 -5.00
CA TRP A 39 -1.21 -5.89 -5.73
C TRP A 39 0.06 -5.55 -4.96
N MET A 40 1.17 -5.44 -5.67
CA MET A 40 2.35 -4.78 -5.15
C MET A 40 2.24 -3.28 -5.41
N VAL A 41 2.49 -2.47 -4.38
CA VAL A 41 2.53 -1.01 -4.45
C VAL A 41 3.87 -0.51 -3.94
N GLU A 42 4.29 0.63 -4.45
CA GLU A 42 5.43 1.36 -3.89
C GLU A 42 5.01 2.01 -2.57
N ILE A 43 5.90 2.03 -1.58
CA ILE A 43 5.77 2.83 -0.36
C ILE A 43 7.08 3.58 -0.11
N SER A 44 7.00 4.78 0.48
CA SER A 44 8.15 5.55 0.91
C SER A 44 8.14 5.75 2.42
N MET A 45 9.20 5.35 3.11
CA MET A 45 9.37 5.59 4.54
C MET A 45 9.43 7.09 4.80
N VAL A 46 8.52 7.62 5.62
CA VAL A 46 8.42 9.06 5.89
C VAL A 46 9.68 9.59 6.57
N GLU A 47 10.32 8.78 7.42
CA GLU A 47 11.49 9.20 8.22
C GLU A 47 12.79 9.24 7.41
N THR A 48 12.93 8.36 6.41
CA THR A 48 14.20 8.16 5.69
C THR A 48 14.12 8.51 4.21
N GLY A 49 12.92 8.58 3.64
CA GLY A 49 12.69 8.68 2.20
C GLY A 49 12.96 7.38 1.44
N GLU A 50 13.35 6.30 2.13
CA GLU A 50 13.61 5.01 1.49
C GLU A 50 12.33 4.46 0.86
N THR A 51 12.42 4.07 -0.41
CA THR A 51 11.32 3.47 -1.16
C THR A 51 11.45 1.95 -1.20
N THR A 52 10.36 1.26 -0.94
CA THR A 52 10.27 -0.20 -1.05
C THR A 52 8.91 -0.65 -1.54
N GLU A 53 8.73 -1.94 -1.73
CA GLU A 53 7.52 -2.56 -2.25
C GLU A 53 6.70 -3.17 -1.12
N TYR A 54 5.38 -3.01 -1.17
CA TYR A 54 4.48 -3.55 -0.16
C TYR A 54 3.16 -4.03 -0.73
N ARG A 55 2.56 -5.03 -0.09
CA ARG A 55 1.27 -5.60 -0.54
C ARG A 55 0.12 -4.66 -0.23
N LEU A 56 -0.75 -4.42 -1.21
CA LEU A 56 -1.93 -3.58 -1.09
C LEU A 56 -2.89 -4.10 -0.01
N SER A 57 -3.07 -5.42 0.10
CA SER A 57 -3.82 -6.04 1.20
C SER A 57 -3.36 -5.57 2.58
N ARG A 58 -2.04 -5.55 2.83
CA ARG A 58 -1.46 -5.07 4.09
C ARG A 58 -1.56 -3.57 4.25
N VAL A 59 -1.36 -2.81 3.16
CA VAL A 59 -1.63 -1.36 3.16
C VAL A 59 -3.06 -1.10 3.63
N ASN A 60 -4.05 -1.87 3.18
CA ASN A 60 -5.44 -1.65 3.59
C ASN A 60 -5.68 -1.95 5.07
N ASP A 61 -5.00 -2.95 5.63
CA ASP A 61 -5.11 -3.36 7.03
C ASP A 61 -4.38 -2.43 8.02
N ASP A 62 -3.31 -1.77 7.57
CA ASP A 62 -2.54 -0.86 8.41
C ASP A 62 -3.38 0.36 8.85
N PRO A 63 -3.17 0.90 10.06
CA PRO A 63 -3.83 2.13 10.48
C PRO A 63 -3.30 3.36 9.71
N GLU A 64 -4.12 4.39 9.64
CA GLU A 64 -3.66 5.73 9.27
C GLU A 64 -2.64 6.23 10.29
N ALA A 65 -1.58 6.89 9.80
CA ALA A 65 -0.62 7.53 10.69
C ALA A 65 -1.28 8.71 11.41
N ARG A 66 -1.16 8.74 12.74
CA ARG A 66 -1.58 9.87 13.59
C ARG A 66 -0.45 10.88 13.76
#